data_AF-A0A7L5FDF7-F1
#
_entry.id   AF-A0A7L5FDF7-F1
#
_cell.length_a   1.000
_cell.length_b   1.000
_cell.length_c   1.000
_cell.angle_alpha   90.00
_cell.angle_beta   90.00
_cell.angle_gamma   90.00
#
_symmetry.space_group_name_H-M   'P 1'
#
loop_
_entity.id
_entity.type
_entity.pdbx_description
1 polymer ?
#
loop_
_entity_poly.entity_id
_entity_poly.type
_entity_poly.pdbx_seq_one_letter_code
_entity_poly.pdbx_strand_id
1 'polypeptide(L)'
;MTELLKKYLVIKWWIPLLFFGISFIIFITGMVFPNTDFGFNLFAFSVLILLISSIWQIIKGKKMIGFALLSTSLTPIFALGFMVYLFAGTMNKPDEKLASERIEPLIREKTDLTIPNDFEILENLIEHTEGAFDSDYSIGLKFKYQESEEKHITEQIHNGIKSKSEKGIWKRNLSGFDFEHNGNEINRAEPFYFKVDTLSNTIELNLMHL
;
A
#
# COMPACT_ATOMS: atom_id res chain seq x y z
N MET A 1 -35.33 10.69 -30.39
CA MET A 1 -34.01 10.44 -29.78
C MET A 1 -33.05 9.70 -30.74
N THR A 2 -33.53 8.74 -31.53
CA THR A 2 -32.74 7.94 -32.50
C THR A 2 -32.11 8.74 -33.65
N GLU A 3 -32.76 9.78 -34.17
CA GLU A 3 -32.20 10.58 -35.27
C GLU A 3 -31.00 11.45 -34.87
N LEU A 4 -31.07 12.08 -33.70
CA LEU A 4 -29.96 12.89 -33.18
C LEU A 4 -28.73 12.03 -32.91
N LEU A 5 -28.89 10.89 -32.23
CA LEU A 5 -27.82 9.93 -32.00
C LEU A 5 -27.22 9.44 -33.32
N LYS A 6 -28.03 9.10 -34.32
CA LYS A 6 -27.54 8.70 -35.63
C LYS A 6 -26.77 9.82 -36.33
N LYS A 7 -27.24 11.08 -36.25
CA LYS A 7 -26.58 12.23 -36.86
C LYS A 7 -25.21 12.50 -36.25
N TYR A 8 -25.10 12.47 -34.93
CA TYR A 8 -23.89 12.87 -34.21
C TYR A 8 -22.92 11.74 -33.93
N LEU A 9 -23.37 10.49 -33.78
CA LEU A 9 -22.49 9.35 -33.53
C LEU A 9 -22.09 8.58 -34.80
N VAL A 10 -22.90 8.65 -35.87
CA VAL A 10 -22.71 7.80 -37.07
C VAL A 10 -22.36 8.62 -38.31
N ILE A 11 -23.15 9.67 -38.60
CA ILE A 11 -22.93 10.53 -39.76
C ILE A 11 -21.73 11.44 -39.52
N LYS A 12 -21.74 12.17 -38.40
CA LYS A 12 -20.64 13.05 -37.98
C LYS A 12 -19.71 12.34 -36.99
N TRP A 13 -19.10 11.24 -37.44
CA TRP A 13 -18.21 10.38 -36.66
C TRP A 13 -17.02 11.10 -35.99
N TRP A 14 -16.65 12.28 -36.49
CA TRP A 14 -15.60 13.12 -35.92
C TRP A 14 -16.03 13.84 -34.63
N ILE A 15 -17.33 13.97 -34.34
CA ILE A 15 -17.82 14.69 -33.16
C ILE A 15 -17.47 13.97 -31.85
N PRO A 16 -17.68 12.65 -31.71
CA PRO A 16 -17.18 11.89 -30.56
C PRO A 16 -15.67 12.05 -30.34
N LEU A 17 -14.89 12.05 -31.43
CA LEU A 17 -13.44 12.20 -31.37
C LEU A 17 -13.03 13.62 -30.91
N LEU A 18 -13.71 14.65 -31.43
CA LEU A 18 -13.48 16.03 -31.03
C LEU A 18 -13.86 16.26 -29.56
N PHE A 19 -15.00 15.71 -29.13
CA PHE A 19 -15.44 15.78 -27.74
C PHE A 19 -14.44 15.10 -26.79
N PHE A 20 -13.89 13.95 -27.19
CA PHE A 20 -12.81 13.29 -26.47
C PHE A 20 -11.55 14.15 -26.39
N GLY A 21 -11.12 14.76 -27.50
CA GLY A 21 -9.94 15.63 -27.51
C GLY A 21 -10.08 16.84 -26.58
N ILE A 22 -11.23 17.51 -26.59
CA ILE A 22 -11.52 18.62 -25.66
C ILE A 22 -11.53 18.13 -24.21
N SER A 23 -12.19 17.00 -23.96
CA SER A 23 -12.29 16.43 -22.61
C SER A 23 -10.91 16.02 -22.08
N PHE A 24 -10.02 15.52 -22.94
CA PHE A 24 -8.64 15.21 -22.60
C PHE A 24 -7.85 16.47 -22.21
N ILE A 25 -7.97 17.57 -22.96
CA ILE A 25 -7.31 18.84 -22.61
C ILE A 25 -7.81 19.37 -21.25
N ILE A 26 -9.12 19.29 -20.99
CA ILE A 26 -9.70 19.71 -19.72
C ILE A 26 -9.20 18.80 -18.58
N PHE A 27 -9.10 17.50 -18.81
CA PHE A 27 -8.56 16.54 -17.84
C PHE A 27 -7.11 16.85 -17.45
N ILE A 28 -6.24 17.09 -18.45
CA ILE A 28 -4.83 17.46 -18.20
C ILE A 28 -4.75 18.80 -17.46
N THR A 29 -5.53 19.80 -17.86
CA THR A 29 -5.57 21.10 -17.16
C THR A 29 -6.08 20.96 -15.73
N GLY A 30 -7.04 20.05 -15.50
CA GLY A 30 -7.58 19.74 -14.17
C GLY A 30 -6.55 19.08 -13.24
N MET A 31 -5.59 18.31 -13.77
CA MET A 31 -4.45 17.83 -12.97
C MET A 31 -3.54 18.99 -12.50
N VAL A 32 -3.44 20.07 -13.29
CA VAL A 32 -2.59 21.22 -12.96
C VAL A 32 -3.25 22.14 -11.92
N PHE A 33 -4.59 22.24 -11.93
CA PHE A 33 -5.37 23.06 -11.00
C PHE A 33 -6.44 22.23 -10.30
N PRO A 34 -6.08 21.46 -9.25
CA PRO A 34 -6.95 20.46 -8.65
C PRO A 34 -7.95 21.10 -7.68
N ASN A 35 -8.97 21.76 -8.22
CA ASN A 35 -10.09 22.28 -7.42
C ASN A 35 -11.38 21.45 -7.59
N THR A 36 -11.48 20.58 -8.61
CA THR A 36 -12.69 19.76 -8.88
C THR A 36 -12.39 18.48 -9.67
N ASP A 37 -13.21 17.44 -9.49
CA ASP A 37 -13.19 16.19 -10.29
C ASP A 37 -13.86 16.31 -11.67
N PHE A 38 -14.23 17.52 -12.07
CA PHE A 38 -14.99 17.77 -13.30
C PHE A 38 -14.26 17.25 -14.55
N GLY A 39 -12.95 17.50 -14.65
CA GLY A 39 -12.15 17.09 -15.81
C GLY A 39 -12.08 15.58 -15.98
N PHE A 40 -11.91 14.84 -14.88
CA PHE A 40 -11.90 13.37 -14.90
C PHE A 40 -13.26 12.81 -15.32
N ASN A 41 -14.35 13.29 -14.71
CA ASN A 41 -15.71 12.84 -15.03
C ASN A 41 -16.08 13.12 -16.49
N LEU A 42 -15.74 14.31 -17.00
CA LEU A 42 -15.97 14.68 -18.40
C LEU A 42 -15.17 13.77 -19.35
N PHE A 43 -13.91 13.49 -19.01
CA PHE A 43 -13.06 12.58 -19.78
C PHE A 43 -13.62 11.15 -19.80
N ALA A 44 -14.00 10.60 -18.65
CA ALA A 44 -14.63 9.27 -18.57
C ALA A 44 -15.92 9.20 -19.40
N PHE A 45 -16.76 10.24 -19.32
CA PHE A 45 -17.98 10.32 -20.13
C PHE A 45 -17.68 10.37 -21.64
N SER A 46 -16.63 11.09 -22.05
CA SER A 46 -16.20 11.15 -23.46
C SER A 46 -15.69 9.80 -23.99
N VAL A 47 -15.01 9.01 -23.16
CA VAL A 47 -14.58 7.63 -23.48
C VAL A 47 -15.80 6.74 -23.71
N LEU A 48 -16.83 6.85 -22.87
CA LEU A 48 -18.08 6.10 -23.04
C LEU A 48 -18.78 6.45 -24.36
N ILE A 49 -18.86 7.74 -24.71
CA ILE A 49 -19.43 8.18 -25.99
C ILE A 49 -18.64 7.63 -27.18
N LEU A 50 -17.30 7.61 -27.10
CA LEU A 50 -16.44 7.01 -28.12
C LEU A 50 -16.69 5.50 -28.28
N LEU A 51 -16.83 4.76 -27.18
CA LEU A 51 -17.16 3.33 -27.20
C LEU A 51 -18.50 3.07 -27.88
N ILE A 52 -19.54 3.81 -27.50
CA ILE A 52 -20.88 3.68 -28.10
C ILE A 52 -20.82 4.03 -29.60
N SER A 53 -20.13 5.12 -29.98
CA SER A 53 -19.96 5.50 -31.38
C SER A 53 -19.23 4.41 -32.17
N SER A 54 -18.15 3.86 -31.62
CA SER A 54 -17.38 2.77 -32.22
C SER A 54 -18.26 1.55 -32.55
N ILE A 55 -18.98 1.02 -31.55
CA ILE A 55 -19.87 -0.13 -31.72
C ILE A 55 -20.91 0.16 -32.82
N TRP A 56 -21.50 1.34 -32.78
CA TRP A 56 -22.52 1.72 -33.74
C TRP A 56 -21.98 1.85 -35.18
N GLN A 57 -20.76 2.35 -35.35
CA GLN A 57 -20.10 2.42 -36.67
C GLN A 57 -19.82 1.04 -37.26
N ILE A 58 -19.41 0.08 -36.41
CA ILE A 58 -19.17 -1.31 -36.82
C ILE A 58 -20.48 -1.93 -37.31
N ILE A 59 -21.57 -1.78 -36.54
CA ILE A 59 -22.90 -2.30 -36.91
C ILE A 59 -23.39 -1.70 -38.24
N LYS A 60 -23.10 -0.41 -38.49
CA LYS A 60 -23.50 0.28 -39.74
C LYS A 60 -22.57 0.00 -40.94
N GLY A 61 -21.61 -0.91 -40.80
CA GLY A 61 -20.73 -1.34 -41.88
C GLY A 61 -19.50 -0.45 -42.10
N LYS A 62 -19.34 0.64 -41.35
CA LYS A 62 -18.14 1.51 -41.37
C LYS A 62 -17.05 0.95 -40.47
N LYS A 63 -16.62 -0.29 -40.75
CA LYS A 63 -15.73 -1.09 -39.89
C LYS A 63 -14.41 -0.37 -39.56
N MET A 64 -13.75 0.22 -40.56
CA MET A 64 -12.47 0.92 -40.36
C MET A 64 -12.58 2.09 -39.37
N ILE A 65 -13.60 2.92 -39.50
CA ILE A 65 -13.85 4.05 -38.60
C ILE A 65 -14.20 3.53 -37.20
N GLY A 66 -15.04 2.49 -37.12
CA GLY A 66 -15.36 1.83 -35.86
C GLY A 66 -14.12 1.33 -35.12
N PHE A 67 -13.25 0.58 -35.80
CA PHE A 67 -12.00 0.10 -35.20
C PHE A 67 -11.03 1.23 -34.79
N ALA A 68 -10.95 2.30 -35.57
CA ALA A 68 -10.16 3.47 -35.19
C ALA A 68 -10.66 4.10 -33.90
N LEU A 69 -11.98 4.35 -33.79
CA LEU A 69 -12.60 4.89 -32.58
C LEU A 69 -12.46 3.95 -31.38
N LEU A 70 -12.58 2.63 -31.60
CA LEU A 70 -12.38 1.62 -30.57
C LEU A 70 -10.97 1.70 -29.99
N SER A 71 -9.96 1.72 -30.86
CA SER A 71 -8.54 1.77 -30.47
C SER A 71 -8.24 3.02 -29.65
N THR A 72 -8.77 4.17 -30.07
CA THR A 72 -8.64 5.43 -29.31
C THR A 72 -9.29 5.32 -27.93
N SER A 73 -10.46 4.69 -27.83
CA SER A 73 -11.17 4.55 -26.53
C SER A 73 -10.51 3.55 -25.57
N LEU A 74 -9.86 2.50 -26.10
CA LEU A 74 -9.21 1.47 -25.29
C LEU A 74 -7.86 1.94 -24.72
N THR A 75 -7.16 2.82 -25.43
CA THR A 75 -5.86 3.36 -25.01
C THR A 75 -5.86 3.92 -23.58
N PRO A 76 -6.77 4.84 -23.18
CA PRO A 76 -6.81 5.36 -21.82
C PRO A 76 -7.24 4.31 -20.79
N ILE A 77 -8.11 3.35 -21.15
CA ILE A 77 -8.54 2.28 -20.25
C ILE A 77 -7.35 1.39 -19.87
N PHE A 78 -6.55 0.98 -20.86
CA PHE A 78 -5.35 0.19 -20.61
C PHE A 78 -4.29 0.98 -19.85
N ALA A 79 -4.11 2.27 -20.16
CA ALA A 79 -3.18 3.12 -19.43
C ALA A 79 -3.56 3.24 -17.95
N LEU A 80 -4.83 3.50 -17.63
CA LEU A 80 -5.30 3.56 -16.25
C LEU A 80 -5.20 2.21 -15.54
N GLY A 81 -5.57 1.11 -16.21
CA GLY A 81 -5.43 -0.24 -15.66
C GLY A 81 -3.99 -0.60 -15.34
N PHE A 82 -3.05 -0.25 -16.22
CA PHE A 82 -1.62 -0.44 -15.99
C PHE A 82 -1.10 0.41 -14.82
N MET A 83 -1.54 1.67 -14.71
CA MET A 83 -1.19 2.51 -13.56
C MET A 83 -1.67 1.89 -12.24
N VAL A 84 -2.92 1.44 -12.17
CA VAL A 84 -3.45 0.76 -10.97
C VAL A 84 -2.63 -0.48 -10.62
N TYR A 85 -2.25 -1.27 -11.62
CA TYR A 85 -1.39 -2.44 -11.42
C TYR A 85 -0.02 -2.06 -10.83
N LEU A 86 0.63 -1.01 -11.35
CA LEU A 86 1.90 -0.52 -10.80
C LEU A 86 1.72 -0.01 -9.37
N PHE A 87 0.67 0.76 -9.09
CA PHE A 87 0.39 1.27 -7.75
C PHE A 87 0.14 0.15 -6.73
N ALA A 88 -0.65 -0.86 -7.09
CA ALA A 88 -0.88 -2.03 -6.23
C ALA A 88 0.44 -2.76 -5.91
N GLY A 89 1.35 -2.87 -6.88
CA GLY A 89 2.68 -3.44 -6.66
C GLY A 89 3.56 -2.63 -5.71
N THR A 90 3.37 -1.31 -5.64
CA THR A 90 4.10 -0.43 -4.72
C THR A 90 3.51 -0.37 -3.30
N MET A 91 2.19 -0.49 -3.15
CA MET A 91 1.52 -0.48 -1.83
C MET A 91 1.82 -1.73 -1.00
N ASN A 92 2.08 -2.87 -1.63
CA ASN A 92 2.34 -4.13 -0.94
C ASN A 92 3.80 -4.28 -0.46
N LYS A 93 4.67 -3.29 -0.70
CA LYS A 93 6.03 -3.31 -0.17
C LYS A 93 6.07 -2.53 1.14
N PRO A 94 6.48 -3.17 2.26
CA PRO A 94 6.64 -2.45 3.50
C PRO A 94 7.71 -1.37 3.37
N ASP A 95 7.41 -0.16 3.84
CA ASP A 95 8.34 0.97 3.80
C ASP A 95 9.45 0.76 4.85
N GLU A 96 10.61 0.33 4.37
CA GLU A 96 11.79 0.00 5.16
C GLU A 96 12.31 1.19 5.97
N LYS A 97 12.21 2.39 5.38
CA LYS A 97 12.65 3.62 6.03
C LYS A 97 11.72 4.01 7.17
N LEU A 98 10.41 3.92 6.93
CA LEU A 98 9.41 4.24 7.94
C LEU A 98 9.43 3.24 9.12
N ALA A 99 9.70 1.96 8.83
CA ALA A 99 9.87 0.94 9.85
C ALA A 99 11.10 1.22 10.73
N SER A 100 12.25 1.54 10.15
CA SER A 100 13.47 1.85 10.92
C SER A 100 13.31 3.08 11.81
N GLU A 101 12.76 4.20 11.28
CA GLU A 101 12.66 5.45 12.03
C GLU A 101 11.71 5.37 13.24
N ARG A 102 10.68 4.51 13.20
CA ARG A 102 9.67 4.40 14.25
C ARG A 102 9.90 3.24 15.21
N ILE A 103 10.44 2.12 14.73
CA ILE A 103 10.41 0.86 15.49
C ILE A 103 11.69 0.67 16.31
N GLU A 104 12.84 1.14 15.84
CA GLU A 104 14.08 1.14 16.63
C GLU A 104 13.94 1.88 17.98
N PRO A 105 13.43 3.13 18.03
CA PRO A 105 13.25 3.82 19.31
C PRO A 105 12.24 3.11 20.21
N LEU A 106 11.18 2.52 19.64
CA LEU A 106 10.16 1.78 20.40
C LEU A 106 10.75 0.52 21.06
N ILE A 107 11.54 -0.26 20.33
CA ILE A 107 12.15 -1.48 20.87
C ILE A 107 13.16 -1.12 21.95
N ARG A 108 13.95 -0.07 21.74
CA ARG A 108 14.87 0.44 22.76
C ARG A 108 14.12 0.94 24.00
N GLU A 109 13.01 1.66 23.81
CA GLU A 109 12.18 2.15 24.90
C GLU A 109 11.57 1.00 25.71
N LYS A 110 11.06 -0.07 25.08
CA LYS A 110 10.37 -1.16 25.76
C LYS A 110 11.30 -2.29 26.26
N THR A 111 12.47 -2.51 25.66
CA THR A 111 13.33 -3.69 25.94
C THR A 111 14.78 -3.39 26.35
N ASP A 112 15.23 -2.15 26.22
CA ASP A 112 16.64 -1.73 26.32
C ASP A 112 17.57 -2.31 25.22
N LEU A 113 17.04 -3.09 24.27
CA LEU A 113 17.83 -3.65 23.17
C LEU A 113 18.10 -2.58 22.10
N THR A 114 19.36 -2.49 21.66
CA THR A 114 19.72 -1.74 20.45
C THR A 114 19.84 -2.69 19.27
N ILE A 115 19.09 -2.42 18.20
CA ILE A 115 19.04 -3.25 16.99
C ILE A 115 20.09 -2.73 15.99
N PRO A 116 20.72 -3.61 15.20
CA PRO A 116 21.60 -3.19 14.12
C PRO A 116 20.87 -2.32 13.09
N ASN A 117 21.61 -1.42 12.43
CA ASN A 117 21.05 -0.58 11.35
C ASN A 117 20.89 -1.34 10.02
N ASP A 118 21.52 -2.50 9.90
CA ASP A 118 21.53 -3.32 8.69
C ASP A 118 20.73 -4.60 8.93
N PHE A 119 19.48 -4.60 8.46
CA PHE A 119 18.55 -5.72 8.56
C PHE A 119 17.62 -5.76 7.34
N GLU A 120 17.16 -6.96 7.01
CA GLU A 120 16.18 -7.19 5.96
C GLU A 120 14.79 -7.31 6.59
N ILE A 121 13.83 -6.47 6.19
CA ILE A 121 12.44 -6.60 6.66
C ILE A 121 11.76 -7.75 5.91
N LEU A 122 11.29 -8.74 6.67
CA LEU A 122 10.56 -9.89 6.14
C LEU A 122 9.05 -9.63 6.16
N GLU A 123 8.54 -9.05 7.24
CA GLU A 123 7.12 -8.71 7.41
C GLU A 123 7.01 -7.38 8.15
N ASN A 124 6.08 -6.53 7.72
CA ASN A 124 5.71 -5.30 8.41
C ASN A 124 4.23 -5.07 8.13
N LEU A 125 3.42 -5.54 9.07
CA LEU A 125 1.97 -5.51 9.03
C LEU A 125 1.50 -4.43 10.01
N ILE A 126 0.66 -3.54 9.50
CA ILE A 126 -0.13 -2.62 10.31
C ILE A 126 -1.59 -2.95 9.99
N GLU A 127 -2.26 -3.66 10.89
CA GLU A 127 -3.67 -4.02 10.70
C GLU A 127 -4.52 -3.09 11.54
N HIS A 128 -5.51 -2.46 10.91
CA HIS A 128 -6.54 -1.70 11.62
C HIS A 128 -7.70 -2.63 11.99
N THR A 129 -8.19 -2.53 13.22
CA THR A 129 -9.38 -3.27 13.64
C THR A 129 -10.61 -2.70 12.93
N GLU A 130 -11.24 -3.49 12.06
CA GLU A 130 -12.45 -3.05 11.33
C GLU A 130 -13.58 -2.69 12.31
N GLY A 131 -14.01 -1.42 12.29
CA GLY A 131 -15.15 -0.92 13.08
C GLY A 131 -14.79 -0.19 14.37
N ALA A 132 -13.51 -0.07 14.73
CA ALA A 132 -13.07 0.77 15.84
C ALA A 132 -13.09 2.26 15.44
N PHE A 133 -13.67 3.10 16.30
CA PHE A 133 -13.86 4.54 16.03
C PHE A 133 -12.58 5.38 16.27
N ASP A 134 -11.64 4.87 17.08
CA ASP A 134 -10.34 5.48 17.36
C ASP A 134 -9.26 4.39 17.29
N SER A 135 -8.24 4.60 16.45
CA SER A 135 -6.84 4.14 16.56
C SER A 135 -6.49 2.71 17.03
N ASP A 136 -7.37 1.72 16.98
CA ASP A 136 -6.96 0.34 17.30
C ASP A 136 -6.22 -0.27 16.12
N TYR A 137 -4.91 -0.44 16.28
CA TYR A 137 -4.03 -1.05 15.31
C TYR A 137 -3.14 -2.11 15.95
N SER A 138 -2.85 -3.17 15.20
CA SER A 138 -1.78 -4.11 15.51
C SER A 138 -0.57 -3.83 14.63
N ILE A 139 0.62 -3.89 15.21
CA ILE A 139 1.90 -3.85 14.48
C ILE A 139 2.54 -5.23 14.62
N GLY A 140 2.68 -5.93 13.50
CA GLY A 140 3.50 -7.13 13.39
C GLY A 140 4.74 -6.83 12.54
N LEU A 141 5.91 -6.78 13.16
CA LEU A 141 7.18 -6.60 12.47
C LEU A 141 8.04 -7.85 12.63
N LYS A 142 8.55 -8.36 11.50
CA LYS A 142 9.58 -9.40 11.47
C LYS A 142 10.71 -8.96 10.57
N PHE A 143 11.93 -9.00 11.09
CA PHE A 143 13.11 -8.66 10.31
C PHE A 143 14.24 -9.64 10.58
N LYS A 144 15.16 -9.73 9.62
CA LYS A 144 16.32 -10.60 9.65
C LYS A 144 17.58 -9.75 9.83
N TYR A 145 18.36 -10.04 10.85
CA TYR A 145 19.66 -9.40 11.08
C TYR A 145 20.78 -10.23 10.46
N GLN A 146 21.93 -9.59 10.20
CA GLN A 146 23.11 -10.29 9.70
C GLN A 146 23.71 -11.20 10.78
N GLU A 147 24.23 -12.36 10.38
CA GLU A 147 24.86 -13.32 11.30
C GLU A 147 26.00 -12.70 12.14
N SER A 148 26.72 -11.72 11.59
CA SER A 148 27.76 -10.96 12.30
C SER A 148 27.25 -10.20 13.52
N GLU A 149 25.98 -9.80 13.53
CA GLU A 149 25.34 -9.03 14.61
C GLU A 149 24.81 -9.93 15.75
N GLU A 150 24.70 -11.24 15.53
CA GLU A 150 24.11 -12.18 16.49
C GLU A 150 24.83 -12.13 17.84
N LYS A 151 26.16 -12.13 17.81
CA LYS A 151 26.97 -12.07 19.04
C LYS A 151 26.69 -10.81 19.84
N HIS A 152 26.54 -9.67 19.16
CA HIS A 152 26.28 -8.39 19.82
C HIS A 152 24.88 -8.36 20.45
N ILE A 153 23.86 -8.81 19.71
CA ILE A 153 22.48 -8.88 20.18
C ILE A 153 22.37 -9.81 21.39
N THR A 154 22.94 -11.01 21.28
CA THR A 154 22.88 -11.99 22.37
C THR A 154 23.61 -11.50 23.62
N GLU A 155 24.79 -10.88 23.51
CA GLU A 155 25.51 -10.32 24.65
C GLU A 155 24.69 -9.23 25.39
N GLN A 156 24.02 -8.34 24.65
CA GLN A 156 23.10 -7.35 25.23
C GLN A 156 21.99 -8.02 26.04
N ILE A 157 21.33 -9.04 25.48
CA ILE A 157 20.25 -9.77 26.15
C ILE A 157 20.76 -10.49 27.40
N HIS A 158 21.92 -11.15 27.33
CA HIS A 158 22.50 -11.82 28.49
C HIS A 158 22.84 -10.86 29.63
N ASN A 159 23.31 -9.65 29.30
CA ASN A 159 23.53 -8.61 30.29
C ASN A 159 22.19 -8.14 30.86
N GLY A 160 21.17 -7.96 30.01
CA GLY A 160 19.79 -7.65 30.41
C GLY A 160 19.17 -8.70 31.34
N ILE A 161 19.46 -10.00 31.15
CA ILE A 161 19.02 -11.06 32.08
C ILE A 161 19.66 -10.88 33.46
N LYS A 162 20.93 -10.46 33.51
CA LYS A 162 21.69 -10.29 34.75
C LYS A 162 21.30 -9.01 35.49
N SER A 163 20.95 -7.95 34.77
CA SER A 163 20.46 -6.69 35.33
C SER A 163 18.94 -6.73 35.37
N LYS A 164 18.32 -6.96 36.53
CA LYS A 164 16.85 -6.87 36.68
C LYS A 164 16.35 -5.53 36.07
N SER A 165 15.75 -5.57 34.88
CA SER A 165 15.19 -4.39 34.23
C SER A 165 13.79 -4.12 34.80
N GLU A 166 13.49 -2.84 35.00
CA GLU A 166 12.15 -2.40 35.41
C GLU A 166 11.12 -2.55 34.27
N LYS A 167 11.57 -2.75 33.03
CA LYS A 167 10.73 -2.84 31.83
C LYS A 167 10.16 -4.24 31.57
N GLY A 168 10.90 -5.28 31.94
CA GLY A 168 10.52 -6.65 31.65
C GLY A 168 11.62 -7.67 31.95
N ILE A 169 11.34 -8.92 31.59
CA ILE A 169 12.21 -10.06 31.85
C ILE A 169 12.52 -10.76 30.52
N TRP A 170 13.81 -10.93 30.26
CA TRP A 170 14.30 -11.78 29.21
C TRP A 170 14.27 -13.26 29.63
N LYS A 171 13.63 -14.09 28.82
CA LYS A 171 13.57 -15.55 28.97
C LYS A 171 14.34 -16.19 27.83
N ARG A 172 15.16 -17.20 28.16
CA ARG A 172 15.86 -18.01 27.16
C ARG A 172 14.99 -19.19 26.75
N ASN A 173 14.88 -19.42 25.45
CA ASN A 173 14.23 -20.57 24.85
C ASN A 173 15.21 -21.42 24.02
N LEU A 174 14.72 -22.52 23.45
CA LEU A 174 15.53 -23.45 22.64
C LEU A 174 16.13 -22.80 21.39
N SER A 175 15.42 -21.86 20.75
CA SER A 175 15.86 -21.19 19.52
C SER A 175 16.32 -19.74 19.72
N GLY A 176 16.33 -19.21 20.95
CA GLY A 176 16.73 -17.82 21.20
C GLY A 176 16.17 -17.24 22.49
N PHE A 177 15.53 -16.07 22.41
CA PHE A 177 15.12 -15.27 23.56
C PHE A 177 13.74 -14.63 23.36
N ASP A 178 12.95 -14.62 24.41
CA ASP A 178 11.68 -13.89 24.47
C ASP A 178 11.77 -12.81 25.53
N PHE A 179 11.15 -11.66 25.29
CA PHE A 179 11.02 -10.60 26.27
C PHE A 179 9.57 -10.51 26.75
N GLU A 180 9.39 -10.70 28.06
CA GLU A 180 8.12 -10.51 28.74
C GLU A 180 8.11 -9.12 29.37
N HIS A 181 7.37 -8.18 28.77
CA HIS A 181 7.27 -6.82 29.27
C HIS A 181 6.38 -6.77 30.53
N ASN A 182 6.83 -6.03 31.56
CA ASN A 182 6.15 -5.96 32.86
C ASN A 182 4.75 -5.33 32.77
N GLY A 183 4.48 -4.55 31.72
CA GLY A 183 3.19 -3.90 31.46
C GLY A 183 2.15 -4.72 30.69
N ASN A 184 2.40 -6.01 30.41
CA ASN A 184 1.53 -6.89 29.60
C ASN A 184 0.27 -7.40 30.33
N GLU A 185 -0.41 -6.56 31.13
CA GLU A 185 -1.69 -6.93 31.75
C GLU A 185 -2.80 -7.07 30.69
N ILE A 186 -3.68 -8.07 30.85
CA ILE A 186 -4.75 -8.46 29.90
C ILE A 186 -5.73 -7.30 29.57
N ASN A 187 -5.74 -6.22 30.37
CA ASN A 187 -6.62 -5.05 30.21
C ASN A 187 -5.86 -3.71 30.04
N ARG A 188 -4.57 -3.72 29.69
CA ARG A 188 -3.83 -2.51 29.34
C ARG A 188 -3.77 -2.34 27.82
N ALA A 189 -3.75 -1.08 27.39
CA ALA A 189 -3.92 -0.67 26.00
C ALA A 189 -2.83 -1.15 25.01
N GLU A 190 -1.73 -1.78 25.44
CA GLU A 190 -0.59 -2.08 24.55
C GLU A 190 0.21 -3.36 24.94
N PRO A 191 -0.32 -4.60 24.79
CA PRO A 191 0.51 -5.78 24.93
C PRO A 191 1.69 -5.77 23.95
N PHE A 192 2.91 -5.96 24.49
CA PHE A 192 4.17 -5.94 23.76
C PHE A 192 4.82 -7.32 23.82
N TYR A 193 4.97 -7.97 22.66
CA TYR A 193 5.67 -9.23 22.52
C TYR A 193 6.90 -9.04 21.65
N PHE A 194 8.04 -9.48 22.15
CA PHE A 194 9.29 -9.34 21.44
C PHE A 194 10.11 -10.62 21.55
N LYS A 195 10.59 -11.10 20.42
CA LYS A 195 11.31 -12.37 20.30
C LYS A 195 12.52 -12.20 19.40
N VAL A 196 13.60 -12.86 19.79
CA VAL A 196 14.85 -12.95 19.05
C VAL A 196 15.13 -14.42 18.79
N ASP A 197 15.06 -14.83 17.53
CA ASP A 197 15.43 -16.18 17.08
C ASP A 197 16.85 -16.18 16.52
N THR A 198 17.69 -17.01 17.12
CA THR A 198 19.12 -17.17 16.77
C THR A 198 19.35 -18.23 15.70
N LEU A 199 18.38 -19.12 15.43
CA LEU A 199 18.52 -20.14 14.38
C LEU A 199 18.21 -19.57 12.99
N SER A 200 17.26 -18.64 12.92
CA SER A 200 16.87 -17.96 11.67
C SER A 200 17.47 -16.55 11.53
N ASN A 201 18.20 -16.07 12.53
CA ASN A 201 18.68 -14.70 12.65
C ASN A 201 17.55 -13.67 12.48
N THR A 202 16.40 -13.93 13.10
CA THR A 202 15.21 -13.07 12.98
C THR A 202 14.79 -12.47 14.31
N ILE A 203 14.25 -11.27 14.25
CA ILE A 203 13.57 -10.61 15.38
C ILE A 203 12.12 -10.41 14.99
N GLU A 204 11.23 -10.72 15.94
CA GLU A 204 9.78 -10.59 15.81
C GLU A 204 9.27 -9.65 16.90
N LEU A 205 8.54 -8.62 16.49
CA LEU A 205 7.84 -7.67 17.34
C LEU A 205 6.35 -7.77 17.02
N ASN A 206 5.54 -8.00 18.04
CA ASN A 206 4.09 -7.85 17.95
C ASN A 206 3.62 -6.87 19.01
N LEU A 207 3.04 -5.76 18.58
CA LEU A 207 2.40 -4.78 19.43
C LEU A 207 0.92 -4.74 19.06
N MET A 208 0.05 -4.89 20.04
CA MET A 208 -1.39 -4.78 19.83
C MET A 208 -1.89 -3.58 20.60
N HIS A 209 -2.55 -2.64 19.94
CA HIS A 209 -3.33 -1.61 20.62
C HIS A 209 -4.79 -2.08 20.67
N LEU A 210 -5.31 -2.29 21.88
CA LEU A 210 -6.67 -2.80 22.15
C LEU A 210 -7.72 -1.69 22.12
#